data_AF-A0A944RDZ5-F1
#
_entry.id   AF-A0A944RDZ5-F1
#
_cell.length_a   1.000
_cell.length_b   1.000
_cell.length_c   1.000
_cell.angle_alpha   90.00
_cell.angle_beta   90.00
_cell.angle_gamma   90.00
#
_symmetry.space_group_name_H-M   'P 1'
#
loop_
_entity.id
_entity.type
_entity.pdbx_description
1 polymer ?
#
loop_
_entity_poly.entity_id
_entity_poly.type
_entity_poly.pdbx_seq_one_letter_code
_entity_poly.pdbx_strand_id
1 'polypeptide(L)'
;MTIPGILFGFLISSFYGLIFHFWRGGNGGRLFLYLIFSWIGFWIGHTLGNSFGWTFYSFGVLRVGMATIGSIVSLALGYYLSLIDTGEISS
;
A
#
# COMPACT_ATOMS: atom_id res chain seq x y z
N MET A 1 -10.02 4.26 -15.38
CA MET A 1 -8.86 3.35 -15.42
C MET A 1 -9.12 2.26 -16.47
N THR A 2 -8.09 1.73 -17.13
CA THR A 2 -8.24 0.55 -18.02
C THR A 2 -8.05 -0.75 -17.23
N ILE A 3 -8.53 -1.89 -17.73
CA ILE A 3 -8.34 -3.20 -17.06
C ILE A 3 -6.84 -3.51 -16.84
N PRO A 4 -5.94 -3.38 -17.83
CA PRO A 4 -4.51 -3.61 -17.60
C PRO A 4 -3.93 -2.70 -16.52
N GLY A 5 -4.36 -1.43 -16.45
CA GLY A 5 -3.91 -0.49 -15.42
C GLY A 5 -4.36 -0.89 -14.01
N ILE A 6 -5.56 -1.45 -13.87
CA ILE A 6 -6.07 -1.97 -12.60
C ILE A 6 -5.24 -3.17 -12.14
N LEU A 7 -5.02 -4.14 -13.04
CA LEU A 7 -4.20 -5.32 -12.73
C LEU A 7 -2.76 -4.94 -12.37
N PHE A 8 -2.18 -3.98 -13.11
CA PHE A 8 -0.84 -3.49 -12.82
C PHE A 8 -0.77 -2.74 -11.48
N GLY A 9 -1.79 -1.96 -11.13
CA GLY A 9 -1.90 -1.31 -9.82
C GLY A 9 -1.96 -2.32 -8.67
N PHE A 10 -2.77 -3.37 -8.81
CA PHE A 10 -2.80 -4.47 -7.83
C PHE A 10 -1.48 -5.23 -7.75
N LEU A 11 -0.80 -5.46 -8.87
CA LEU A 11 0.52 -6.08 -8.89
C LEU A 11 1.54 -5.24 -8.08
N ILE A 12 1.67 -3.96 -8.38
CA ILE A 12 2.61 -3.05 -7.69
C ILE A 12 2.29 -2.95 -6.20
N SER A 13 1.03 -2.72 -5.86
CA SER A 13 0.63 -2.60 -4.45
C SER A 13 0.80 -3.91 -3.69
N SER A 14 0.64 -5.07 -4.34
CA SER A 14 0.97 -6.37 -3.72
C SER A 14 2.46 -6.50 -3.46
N PHE A 15 3.32 -6.05 -4.39
CA PHE A 15 4.76 -6.00 -4.16
C PHE A 15 5.13 -5.13 -2.95
N TYR A 16 4.52 -3.96 -2.78
CA TYR A 16 4.75 -3.13 -1.59
C TYR A 16 4.36 -3.86 -0.29
N GLY A 17 3.19 -4.51 -0.27
CA GLY A 17 2.76 -5.29 0.89
C GLY A 17 3.71 -6.45 1.20
N LEU A 18 4.16 -7.18 0.17
CA LEU A 18 5.10 -8.29 0.30
C LEU A 18 6.48 -7.85 0.78
N ILE A 19 7.05 -6.79 0.19
CA ILE A 19 8.35 -6.24 0.60
C ILE A 19 8.26 -5.76 2.05
N PHE A 20 7.18 -5.09 2.41
CA PHE A 20 6.97 -4.61 3.77
C PHE A 20 6.80 -5.76 4.77
N HIS A 21 6.04 -6.80 4.41
CA HIS A 21 5.93 -8.02 5.20
C HIS A 21 7.28 -8.71 5.37
N PHE A 22 8.06 -8.83 4.31
CA PHE A 22 9.39 -9.43 4.36
C PHE A 22 10.34 -8.63 5.26
N TRP A 23 10.24 -7.30 5.23
CA TRP A 23 11.05 -6.43 6.09
C TRP A 23 10.65 -6.52 7.57
N ARG A 24 9.35 -6.54 7.89
CA ARG A 24 8.84 -6.55 9.27
C ARG A 24 8.70 -7.95 9.87
N GLY A 25 8.61 -8.97 9.04
CA GLY A 25 8.27 -10.34 9.43
C GLY A 25 6.83 -10.47 9.96
N GLY A 26 6.56 -11.62 10.57
CA GLY A 26 5.27 -11.95 11.18
C GLY A 26 4.64 -13.22 10.61
N ASN A 27 3.43 -13.52 11.08
CA ASN A 27 2.64 -14.66 10.60
C ASN A 27 1.90 -14.33 9.28
N GLY A 28 1.20 -15.33 8.73
CA GLY A 28 0.38 -15.16 7.52
C GLY A 28 -0.75 -14.13 7.68
N GLY A 29 -1.28 -13.94 8.89
CA GLY A 29 -2.29 -12.91 9.16
C GLY A 29 -1.75 -11.49 8.93
N ARG A 30 -0.52 -11.22 9.38
CA ARG A 30 0.17 -9.94 9.12
C ARG A 30 0.42 -9.74 7.62
N LEU A 31 0.71 -10.79 6.86
CA LEU A 31 0.84 -10.68 5.40
C LEU A 31 -0.47 -10.22 4.76
N PHE A 32 -1.60 -10.85 5.08
CA PHE A 32 -2.90 -10.45 4.55
C PHE A 32 -3.25 -9.01 4.93
N LEU A 33 -2.98 -8.62 6.19
CA LEU A 33 -3.18 -7.25 6.66
C LEU A 33 -2.37 -6.26 5.81
N TYR A 34 -1.07 -6.49 5.62
CA TYR A 34 -0.22 -5.58 4.83
C TYR A 34 -0.61 -5.53 3.35
N LEU A 35 -1.07 -6.63 2.75
CA LEU A 35 -1.60 -6.61 1.38
C LEU A 35 -2.82 -5.69 1.26
N ILE A 36 -3.80 -5.86 2.15
CA ILE A 36 -5.04 -5.05 2.13
C ILE A 36 -4.71 -3.58 2.37
N PHE A 37 -3.91 -3.26 3.38
CA PHE A 37 -3.53 -1.87 3.66
C PHE A 37 -2.71 -1.25 2.52
N SER A 38 -1.81 -2.01 1.90
CA SER A 38 -1.06 -1.54 0.73
C SER A 38 -2.00 -1.22 -0.44
N TRP A 39 -2.98 -2.07 -0.72
CA TRP A 39 -3.97 -1.83 -1.79
C TRP A 39 -4.80 -0.58 -1.51
N ILE A 40 -5.34 -0.45 -0.31
CA ILE A 40 -6.14 0.72 0.10
C ILE A 40 -5.31 2.00 -0.06
N GLY A 41 -4.11 2.02 0.50
CA GLY A 41 -3.21 3.16 0.41
C GLY A 41 -2.86 3.51 -1.04
N PHE A 42 -2.57 2.50 -1.86
CA PHE A 42 -2.23 2.68 -3.27
C PHE A 42 -3.34 3.39 -4.03
N TRP A 43 -4.58 2.89 -3.91
CA TRP A 43 -5.72 3.42 -4.65
C TRP A 43 -6.18 4.78 -4.14
N ILE A 44 -6.08 5.04 -2.83
CA ILE A 44 -6.29 6.38 -2.26
C ILE A 44 -5.24 7.35 -2.81
N GLY A 45 -3.96 7.01 -2.72
CA GLY A 45 -2.86 7.84 -3.23
C GLY A 45 -3.01 8.12 -4.73
N HIS A 46 -3.34 7.11 -5.52
CA HIS A 46 -3.63 7.26 -6.95
C HIS A 46 -4.76 8.26 -7.21
N THR A 47 -5.88 8.13 -6.48
CA THR A 47 -7.06 8.98 -6.62
C THR A 47 -6.75 10.41 -6.25
N LEU A 48 -6.06 10.64 -5.13
CA LEU A 48 -5.59 11.97 -4.72
C LEU A 48 -4.66 12.58 -5.77
N GLY A 49 -3.74 11.78 -6.32
CA GLY A 49 -2.85 12.23 -7.40
C GLY A 49 -3.64 12.72 -8.62
N ASN A 50 -4.72 12.03 -9.00
CA ASN A 50 -5.59 12.52 -10.07
C ASN A 50 -6.34 13.79 -9.68
N SER A 51 -6.90 13.86 -8.46
CA SER A 51 -7.67 15.01 -7.98
C SER A 51 -6.84 16.29 -7.91
N PHE A 52 -5.57 16.19 -7.50
CA PHE A 52 -4.65 17.33 -7.44
C PHE A 52 -3.89 17.58 -8.74
N GLY A 53 -4.13 16.78 -9.79
CA GLY A 53 -3.39 16.89 -11.05
C GLY A 53 -1.90 16.53 -10.94
N TRP A 54 -1.51 15.81 -9.88
CA TRP A 54 -0.13 15.42 -9.65
C TRP A 54 0.26 14.26 -10.57
N THR A 55 1.19 14.54 -11.48
CA THR A 55 1.68 13.57 -12.47
C THR A 55 3.05 12.99 -12.12
N PHE A 56 3.58 13.30 -10.94
CA PHE A 56 4.87 12.80 -10.47
C PHE A 56 4.92 11.26 -10.49
N TYR A 57 5.94 10.73 -11.18
CA TYR A 57 6.18 9.30 -11.38
C TYR A 57 4.92 8.55 -11.85
N SER A 58 4.32 9.00 -12.95
CA SER A 58 3.17 8.35 -13.57
C SER A 58 3.59 7.26 -14.54
N PHE A 59 2.89 6.12 -14.53
CA PHE A 59 3.01 5.07 -15.53
C PHE A 59 1.69 4.97 -16.30
N GLY A 60 1.66 5.55 -17.49
CA GLY A 60 0.41 5.75 -18.24
C GLY A 60 -0.60 6.55 -17.42
N VAL A 61 -1.79 5.98 -17.22
CA VAL A 61 -2.86 6.60 -16.41
C VAL A 61 -2.64 6.44 -14.90
N LEU A 62 -1.68 5.62 -14.47
CA LEU A 62 -1.47 5.30 -13.07
C LEU A 62 -0.50 6.30 -12.41
N ARG A 63 -0.96 7.01 -11.40
CA ARG A 63 -0.15 7.96 -10.60
C ARG A 63 0.71 7.22 -9.57
N VAL A 64 1.70 6.47 -10.05
CA VAL A 64 2.49 5.55 -9.21
C VAL A 64 3.21 6.27 -8.07
N GLY A 65 3.76 7.47 -8.31
CA GLY A 65 4.41 8.25 -7.24
C GLY A 65 3.49 8.50 -6.05
N MET A 66 2.30 9.05 -6.31
CA MET A 66 1.32 9.30 -5.26
C MET A 66 0.70 8.04 -4.67
N ALA A 67 0.47 7.03 -5.50
CA ALA A 67 0.02 5.73 -5.05
C ALA A 67 1.04 5.07 -4.09
N THR A 68 2.34 5.22 -4.37
CA THR A 68 3.42 4.73 -3.50
C THR A 68 3.39 5.42 -2.14
N ILE A 69 3.25 6.75 -2.10
CA ILE A 69 3.13 7.52 -0.86
C ILE A 69 1.92 7.03 -0.06
N GLY A 70 0.77 6.88 -0.72
CA GLY A 70 -0.44 6.36 -0.09
C GLY A 70 -0.25 4.95 0.48
N SER A 71 0.39 4.04 -0.26
CA SER A 71 0.74 2.70 0.22
C SER A 71 1.64 2.73 1.43
N ILE A 72 2.70 3.55 1.44
CA ILE A 72 3.64 3.67 2.57
C ILE A 72 2.90 4.14 3.83
N VAL A 73 2.09 5.20 3.72
CA VAL A 73 1.32 5.74 4.85
C VAL A 73 0.33 4.69 5.38
N SER A 74 -0.39 4.02 4.48
CA SER A 74 -1.36 2.98 4.86
C SER A 74 -0.66 1.76 5.48
N LEU A 75 0.47 1.33 4.94
CA LEU A 75 1.28 0.24 5.52
C LEU A 75 1.81 0.59 6.92
N ALA A 76 2.21 1.84 7.15
CA ALA A 76 2.61 2.29 8.48
C ALA A 76 1.44 2.17 9.48
N LEU A 77 0.22 2.52 9.08
CA LEU A 77 -0.98 2.32 9.89
C LEU A 77 -1.27 0.83 10.13
N GLY A 78 -1.18 0.00 9.08
CA GLY A 78 -1.36 -1.44 9.19
C GLY A 78 -0.32 -2.08 10.13
N TYR A 79 0.93 -1.64 10.07
CA TYR A 79 1.97 -2.06 11.00
C TYR A 79 1.63 -1.69 12.43
N TYR A 80 1.26 -0.44 12.67
CA TYR A 80 0.87 0.02 13.99
C TYR A 80 -0.27 -0.84 14.58
N LEU A 81 -1.30 -1.13 13.79
CA LEU A 81 -2.40 -2.03 14.20
C LEU A 81 -1.91 -3.45 14.52
N SER A 82 -0.97 -3.98 13.72
CA SER A 82 -0.42 -5.32 13.93
C SER A 82 0.40 -5.47 15.21
N LEU A 83 0.91 -4.36 15.75
CA LEU A 83 1.65 -4.32 17.01
C LEU A 83 0.72 -4.28 18.23
N ILE A 84 -0.45 -3.66 18.09
CA ILE A 84 -1.48 -3.65 19.14
C ILE A 84 -2.01 -5.07 19.35
N ASP A 85 -2.26 -5.79 18.26
CA ASP A 85 -2.77 -7.17 18.28
C ASP A 85 -1.81 -8.14 18.99
N THR A 86 -0.50 -7.94 18.84
CA THR A 86 0.51 -8.81 19.48
C THR A 86 0.98 -8.33 20.85
N GLY A 87 0.47 -7.21 21.37
CA GLY A 87 0.86 -6.66 22.66
C GLY A 87 2.30 -6.09 22.73
N GLU A 88 2.98 -5.96 21.59
CA GLU A 88 4.38 -5.48 21.49
C GLU A 88 4.54 -4.02 21.96
N ILE A 89 3.46 -3.23 21.98
CA ILE A 89 3.49 -1.82 22.42
C ILE A 89 3.37 -1.69 23.95
N SER A 90 2.93 -2.74 24.66
CA SER A 90 2.64 -2.70 26.11
C SER A 90 3.69 -3.35 27.02
N SER A 91 4.79 -3.88 26.45
CA SER A 91 5.91 -4.53 27.17
C SER A 91 7.17 -3.66 27.19
#